data_AF-A0A6M0RS14-F1
#
_entry.id   AF-A0A6M0RS14-F1
#
_cell.length_a   1.000
_cell.length_b   1.000
_cell.length_c   1.000
_cell.angle_alpha   90.00
_cell.angle_beta   90.00
_cell.angle_gamma   90.00
#
_symmetry.space_group_name_H-M   'P 1'
#
loop_
_entity.id
_entity.type
_entity.pdbx_description
1 polymer ?
#
loop_
_entity_poly.entity_id
_entity_poly.type
_entity_poly.pdbx_seq_one_letter_code
_entity_poly.pdbx_strand_id
1 'polypeptide(L)'
;MKNTLQWKIPGQEFEDGSLVTDWKKIEGNPWHLQIESQYEMTFDIYEHDGQFWKLYQARWVIEGTTGYLYRYGGQACRMTQVQYRQTVRSPHSGLLKQAGDLEWVRVYEVDKRIHQVMRIGRINPKDDNSVVAEKLA
;
A
#
# COMPACT_ATOMS: atom_id res chain seq x y z
N MET A 1 3.31 -13.84 10.34
CA MET A 1 3.30 -13.18 9.03
C MET A 1 3.83 -11.76 9.16
N LYS A 2 4.72 -11.32 8.26
CA LYS A 2 5.16 -9.92 8.21
C LYS A 2 4.22 -9.11 7.30
N ASN A 3 3.46 -8.18 7.87
CA ASN A 3 2.60 -7.26 7.10
C ASN A 3 3.38 -6.10 6.46
N THR A 4 4.69 -6.05 6.73
CA THR A 4 5.61 -5.07 6.22
C THR A 4 6.85 -5.77 5.69
N LEU A 5 7.39 -5.29 4.58
CA LEU A 5 8.62 -5.78 3.97
C LEU A 5 9.64 -4.63 3.96
N GLN A 6 10.80 -4.87 4.58
CA GLN A 6 11.87 -3.89 4.67
C GLN A 6 12.73 -3.92 3.40
N TRP A 7 13.40 -2.80 3.10
CA TRP A 7 14.51 -2.83 2.16
C TRP A 7 15.73 -3.47 2.79
N LYS A 8 16.40 -4.33 2.02
CA LYS A 8 17.71 -4.86 2.34
C LYS A 8 18.81 -3.92 1.87
N ILE A 9 18.64 -3.35 0.67
CA ILE A 9 19.48 -2.28 0.12
C ILE A 9 18.55 -1.15 -0.35
N PRO A 10 18.79 0.11 0.05
CA PRO A 10 17.91 1.23 -0.29
C PRO A 10 17.59 1.30 -1.80
N GLY A 11 16.32 1.04 -2.15
CA GLY A 11 15.80 1.14 -3.52
C GLY A 11 16.28 0.06 -4.49
N GLN A 12 16.95 -0.99 -4.02
CA GLN A 12 17.48 -2.06 -4.87
C GLN A 12 16.84 -3.42 -4.58
N GLU A 13 16.78 -3.85 -3.31
CA GLU A 13 16.33 -5.20 -2.95
C GLU A 13 15.52 -5.15 -1.65
N PHE A 14 14.49 -5.98 -1.54
CA PHE A 14 13.73 -6.20 -0.31
C PHE A 14 14.34 -7.32 0.56
N GLU A 15 13.94 -7.41 1.83
CA GLU A 15 14.44 -8.43 2.77
C GLU A 15 14.13 -9.87 2.36
N ASP A 16 13.15 -10.08 1.46
CA ASP A 16 12.81 -11.38 0.87
C ASP A 16 13.61 -11.72 -0.39
N GLY A 17 14.50 -10.81 -0.83
CA GLY A 17 15.34 -10.98 -2.01
C GLY A 17 14.72 -10.49 -3.32
N SER A 18 13.48 -10.01 -3.31
CA SER A 18 12.82 -9.50 -4.51
C SER A 18 13.30 -8.08 -4.88
N LEU A 19 13.27 -7.76 -6.18
CA LEU A 19 13.50 -6.41 -6.70
C LEU A 19 12.15 -5.76 -7.05
N VAL A 20 12.05 -4.43 -7.00
CA VAL A 20 10.82 -3.71 -7.42
C VAL A 20 10.45 -4.02 -8.87
N THR A 21 11.43 -4.27 -9.73
CA THR A 21 11.21 -4.64 -11.13
C THR A 21 10.48 -5.96 -11.30
N ASP A 22 10.49 -6.83 -10.28
CA ASP A 22 9.79 -8.10 -10.27
C ASP A 22 8.31 -7.93 -9.88
N TRP A 23 7.92 -6.74 -9.43
CA TRP A 23 6.60 -6.43 -8.90
C TRP A 23 5.77 -5.75 -10.00
N LYS A 24 4.52 -6.20 -10.14
CA LYS A 24 3.61 -5.65 -11.16
C LYS A 24 2.87 -4.44 -10.59
N LYS A 25 3.07 -3.24 -11.12
CA LYS A 25 2.26 -2.07 -10.74
C LYS A 25 0.79 -2.29 -11.15
N ILE A 26 -0.14 -2.09 -10.22
CA ILE A 26 -1.58 -2.28 -10.40
C ILE A 26 -2.30 -0.94 -10.44
N GLU A 27 -1.94 -0.03 -9.55
CA GLU A 27 -2.57 1.28 -9.44
C GLU A 27 -1.50 2.32 -9.11
N GLY A 28 -1.52 3.43 -9.85
CA GLY A 28 -0.66 4.57 -9.55
C GLY A 28 -1.46 5.64 -8.83
N ASN A 29 -0.90 6.21 -7.76
CA ASN A 29 -1.55 7.31 -7.09
C ASN A 29 -1.01 8.66 -7.60
N PRO A 30 -1.87 9.56 -8.15
CA PRO A 30 -1.45 10.91 -8.49
C PRO A 30 -1.23 11.82 -7.27
N TRP A 31 -1.48 11.34 -6.05
CA TRP A 31 -1.34 12.14 -4.83
C TRP A 31 0.13 12.33 -4.44
N HIS A 32 0.54 13.59 -4.38
CA HIS A 32 1.83 14.06 -3.88
C HIS A 32 1.66 14.59 -2.46
N LEU A 33 2.23 13.91 -1.48
CA LEU A 33 2.35 14.45 -0.12
C LEU A 33 3.66 15.23 -0.02
N GLN A 34 3.59 16.56 0.05
CA GLN A 34 4.76 17.38 0.34
C GLN A 34 5.05 17.31 1.86
N ILE A 35 6.20 16.75 2.23
CA ILE A 35 6.60 16.65 3.64
C ILE A 35 7.46 17.88 4.02
N GLU A 36 8.30 18.34 3.11
CA GLU A 36 9.14 19.54 3.25
C GLU A 36 9.26 20.27 1.89
N SER A 37 9.80 21.49 1.87
CA SER A 37 9.91 22.30 0.64
C SER A 37 10.70 21.61 -0.49
N GLN A 38 11.53 20.62 -0.16
CA GLN A 38 12.37 19.90 -1.11
C GLN A 38 11.93 18.46 -1.37
N TYR A 39 10.91 17.95 -0.68
CA TYR A 39 10.54 16.53 -0.70
C TYR A 39 9.04 16.31 -0.89
N GLU A 40 8.71 15.48 -1.88
CA GLU A 40 7.38 14.95 -2.13
C GLU A 40 7.38 13.43 -2.02
N MET A 41 6.28 12.89 -1.51
CA MET A 41 6.05 11.45 -1.43
C MET A 41 4.81 11.08 -2.23
N THR A 42 4.98 10.20 -3.21
CA THR A 42 3.89 9.50 -3.86
C THR A 42 3.84 8.06 -3.35
N PHE A 43 2.80 7.33 -3.71
CA PHE A 43 2.76 5.91 -3.48
C PHE A 43 2.03 5.21 -4.61
N ASP A 44 2.34 3.94 -4.82
CA ASP A 44 1.67 3.10 -5.79
C ASP A 44 1.29 1.76 -5.15
N ILE A 45 0.34 1.06 -5.77
CA ILE A 45 -0.03 -0.31 -5.42
C ILE A 45 0.57 -1.27 -6.42
N TYR A 46 1.26 -2.29 -5.92
CA TYR A 46 1.90 -3.35 -6.68
C TYR A 46 1.31 -4.71 -6.31
N GLU A 47 1.38 -5.65 -7.25
CA GLU A 47 1.14 -7.07 -7.04
C GLU A 47 2.49 -7.81 -7.05
N HIS A 48 2.75 -8.57 -6.00
CA HIS A 48 3.92 -9.45 -5.88
C HIS A 48 3.61 -10.64 -5.00
N ASP A 49 4.07 -11.83 -5.41
CA ASP A 49 3.75 -13.11 -4.76
C ASP A 49 2.23 -13.33 -4.54
N GLY A 50 1.45 -12.88 -5.52
CA GLY A 50 -0.01 -12.87 -5.46
C GLY A 50 -0.61 -11.95 -4.41
N GLN A 51 0.18 -11.12 -3.71
CA GLN A 51 -0.30 -10.13 -2.73
C GLN A 51 -0.28 -8.72 -3.29
N PHE A 52 -1.07 -7.83 -2.68
CA PHE A 52 -1.02 -6.40 -2.95
C PHE A 52 -0.17 -5.67 -1.91
N TRP A 53 0.63 -4.73 -2.38
CA TRP A 53 1.59 -3.98 -1.58
C TRP A 53 1.56 -2.50 -1.92
N LYS A 54 1.68 -1.64 -0.90
CA LYS A 54 1.89 -0.20 -1.06
C LYS A 54 3.36 0.10 -0.90
N LEU A 55 3.92 0.80 -1.88
CA LEU A 55 5.30 1.29 -1.85
C LEU A 55 5.28 2.80 -1.92
N TYR A 56 6.04 3.43 -1.03
CA TYR A 56 6.22 4.88 -1.03
C TYR A 56 7.41 5.24 -1.93
N GLN A 57 7.18 6.20 -2.82
CA GLN A 57 8.20 6.77 -3.67
C GLN A 57 8.43 8.22 -3.25
N ALA A 58 9.66 8.48 -2.87
CA ALA A 58 10.18 9.79 -2.58
C ALA A 58 10.67 10.48 -3.87
N ARG A 59 10.33 11.75 -4.02
CA ARG A 59 10.87 12.67 -5.02
C ARG A 59 11.48 13.87 -4.31
N TRP A 60 12.70 14.26 -4.68
CA TRP A 60 13.29 15.51 -4.20
C TRP A 60 13.93 16.32 -5.30
N VAL A 61 13.94 17.64 -5.10
CA VAL A 61 14.65 18.60 -5.96
C VAL A 61 16.12 18.56 -5.55
N ILE A 62 17.02 18.33 -6.51
CA ILE A 62 18.46 18.46 -6.24
C ILE A 62 18.81 19.94 -6.30
N GLU A 63 19.35 20.48 -5.20
CA GLU A 63 19.81 21.87 -5.12
C GLU A 63 20.78 22.21 -6.26
N GLY A 64 20.55 23.35 -6.92
CA GLY A 64 21.35 23.78 -8.07
C GLY A 64 21.01 23.09 -9.39
N THR A 65 19.95 22.28 -9.45
CA THR A 65 19.47 21.65 -10.69
C THR A 65 17.99 21.91 -10.93
N THR A 66 17.53 21.69 -12.17
CA THR A 66 16.11 21.61 -12.53
C THR A 66 15.59 20.17 -12.51
N GLY A 67 16.41 19.21 -12.05
CA GLY A 67 16.11 17.78 -12.08
C GLY A 67 15.52 17.27 -10.77
N TYR A 68 14.72 16.21 -10.88
CA TYR A 68 14.19 15.48 -9.73
C TYR A 68 14.95 14.16 -9.56
N LEU A 69 15.32 13.82 -8.31
CA LEU A 69 15.75 12.47 -7.97
C LEU A 69 14.58 11.70 -7.38
N TYR A 70 14.42 10.45 -7.83
CA TYR A 70 13.41 9.53 -7.34
C TYR A 70 14.08 8.38 -6.59
N ARG A 71 13.58 8.07 -5.39
CA ARG A 71 13.94 6.86 -4.64
C ARG A 71 12.71 6.24 -4.02
N TYR A 72 12.70 4.93 -3.89
CA TYR A 72 11.74 4.28 -3.00
C TYR A 72 12.25 4.38 -1.56
N GLY A 73 11.36 4.72 -0.64
CA GLY A 73 11.68 4.92 0.77
C GLY A 73 10.66 4.24 1.67
N GLY A 74 11.05 3.91 2.90
CA GLY A 74 10.14 3.32 3.90
C GLY A 74 9.92 1.81 3.73
N GLN A 75 8.83 1.27 4.27
CA GLN A 75 8.53 -0.16 4.25
C GLN A 75 7.42 -0.43 3.22
N ALA A 76 7.48 -1.54 2.49
CA ALA A 76 6.34 -1.97 1.69
C ALA A 76 5.28 -2.59 2.61
N CYS A 77 4.05 -2.10 2.58
CA CYS A 77 2.97 -2.58 3.45
C CYS A 77 2.00 -3.45 2.67
N ARG A 78 1.56 -4.58 3.23
CA ARG A 78 0.54 -5.42 2.61
C ARG A 78 -0.83 -4.74 2.66
N MET A 79 -1.51 -4.73 1.53
CA MET A 79 -2.74 -3.96 1.32
C MET A 79 -3.92 -4.86 0.93
N THR A 80 -5.12 -4.37 1.19
CA THR A 80 -6.37 -4.88 0.63
C THR A 80 -7.23 -3.71 0.20
N GLN A 81 -8.03 -3.88 -0.86
CA GLN A 81 -8.99 -2.87 -1.27
C GLN A 81 -10.31 -3.12 -0.54
N VAL A 82 -10.81 -2.10 0.13
CA VAL A 82 -12.09 -2.13 0.85
C VAL A 82 -13.06 -1.11 0.28
N GLN A 83 -14.34 -1.39 0.47
CA GLN A 83 -15.43 -0.43 0.32
C GLN A 83 -15.98 -0.08 1.71
N TYR A 84 -16.22 1.21 1.96
CA TYR A 84 -16.84 1.66 3.21
C TYR A 84 -18.33 1.34 3.23
N ARG A 85 -18.81 0.70 4.29
CA ARG A 85 -20.23 0.37 4.50
C ARG A 85 -21.05 1.56 4.99
N GLN A 86 -20.39 2.54 5.59
CA GLN A 86 -21.00 3.71 6.22
C GLN A 86 -20.05 4.89 6.23
N THR A 87 -20.59 6.09 6.43
CA THR A 87 -19.79 7.30 6.58
C THR A 87 -19.01 7.27 7.91
N VAL A 88 -17.68 7.24 7.83
CA VAL A 88 -16.80 7.10 9.00
C VAL A 88 -15.40 7.63 8.67
N ARG A 89 -14.62 8.00 9.69
CA ARG A 89 -13.20 8.29 9.50
C ARG A 89 -12.44 6.99 9.21
N SER A 90 -11.68 6.98 8.13
CA SER A 90 -10.79 5.89 7.77
C SER A 90 -9.79 5.62 8.90
N PRO A 91 -9.66 4.37 9.39
CA PRO A 91 -8.59 4.02 10.32
C PRO A 91 -7.21 4.04 9.64
N HIS A 92 -7.16 4.02 8.30
CA HIS A 92 -5.93 4.04 7.52
C HIS A 92 -5.44 5.47 7.24
N SER A 93 -6.29 6.30 6.63
CA SER A 93 -5.94 7.65 6.16
C SER A 93 -6.41 8.78 7.08
N GLY A 94 -7.29 8.49 8.06
CA GLY A 94 -7.93 9.50 8.92
C GLY A 94 -8.97 10.38 8.22
N LEU A 95 -9.08 10.28 6.89
CA LEU A 95 -10.05 11.01 6.07
C LEU A 95 -11.47 10.55 6.36
N LEU A 96 -12.42 11.48 6.32
CA LEU A 96 -13.84 11.14 6.37
C LEU A 96 -14.23 10.50 5.03
N LYS A 97 -14.62 9.22 5.08
CA LYS A 97 -15.08 8.43 3.92
C LYS A 97 -16.59 8.34 3.95
N GLN A 98 -17.21 8.33 2.78
CA GLN A 98 -18.63 8.09 2.60
C GLN A 98 -18.91 6.60 2.42
N ALA A 99 -20.16 6.18 2.66
CA ALA A 99 -20.60 4.84 2.27
C ALA A 99 -20.42 4.64 0.75
N GLY A 100 -19.84 3.50 0.36
CA GLY A 100 -19.53 3.18 -1.02
C GLY A 100 -18.12 3.58 -1.48
N ASP A 101 -17.42 4.44 -0.73
CA ASP A 101 -16.05 4.86 -1.08
C ASP A 101 -15.09 3.66 -1.06
N LEU A 102 -14.16 3.64 -2.01
CA LEU A 102 -13.07 2.66 -2.07
C LEU A 102 -11.79 3.21 -1.44
N GLU A 103 -11.03 2.34 -0.78
CA GLU A 103 -9.70 2.66 -0.28
C GLU A 103 -8.82 1.41 -0.22
N TRP A 104 -7.52 1.59 -0.52
CA TRP A 104 -6.50 0.62 -0.16
C TRP A 104 -6.09 0.82 1.28
N VAL A 105 -6.37 -0.17 2.13
CA VAL A 105 -6.04 -0.16 3.57
C VAL A 105 -5.03 -1.26 3.89
N ARG A 106 -4.22 -1.06 4.94
CA ARG A 106 -3.30 -2.13 5.38
C ARG A 106 -4.13 -3.29 5.88
N VAL A 107 -3.69 -4.52 5.58
CA VAL A 107 -4.48 -5.74 5.89
C VAL A 107 -4.88 -5.81 7.37
N TYR A 108 -4.00 -5.38 8.28
CA TYR A 108 -4.26 -5.39 9.72
C TYR A 108 -5.12 -4.21 10.22
N GLU A 109 -5.48 -3.25 9.37
CA GLU A 109 -6.37 -2.13 9.68
C GLU A 109 -7.81 -2.36 9.18
N VAL A 110 -8.08 -3.54 8.61
CA VAL A 110 -9.40 -3.90 8.10
C VAL A 110 -10.35 -4.19 9.27
N ASP A 111 -11.32 -3.31 9.49
CA ASP A 111 -12.44 -3.55 10.40
C ASP A 111 -13.71 -3.94 9.61
N LYS A 112 -14.15 -5.21 9.75
CA LYS A 112 -15.32 -5.77 9.04
C LYS A 112 -16.65 -5.07 9.38
N ARG A 113 -16.72 -4.34 10.49
CA ARG A 113 -17.92 -3.57 10.87
C ARG A 113 -18.13 -2.37 9.96
N ILE A 114 -17.05 -1.79 9.45
CA ILE A 114 -17.09 -0.58 8.61
C ILE A 114 -16.62 -0.83 7.17
N HIS A 115 -15.89 -1.92 6.92
CA HIS A 115 -15.37 -2.28 5.61
C HIS A 115 -16.05 -3.53 5.04
N GLN A 116 -16.26 -3.51 3.73
CA GLN A 116 -16.44 -4.68 2.88
C GLN A 116 -15.16 -4.89 2.09
N VAL A 117 -14.58 -6.09 2.14
CA VAL A 117 -13.37 -6.40 1.36
C VAL A 117 -13.78 -6.61 -0.10
N MET A 118 -13.18 -5.83 -0.99
CA MET A 118 -13.42 -5.89 -2.45
C MET A 118 -12.34 -6.70 -3.15
N ARG A 119 -11.08 -6.54 -2.72
CA ARG A 119 -9.95 -7.23 -3.33
C ARG A 119 -8.87 -7.59 -2.32
N ILE A 120 -8.49 -8.87 -2.30
CA ILE A 120 -7.41 -9.41 -1.49
C ILE A 120 -6.43 -10.17 -2.39
N GLY A 121 -5.16 -10.21 -1.98
CA GLY A 121 -4.18 -11.09 -2.60
C GLY A 121 -4.49 -12.57 -2.36
N ARG A 122 -3.66 -13.47 -2.89
CA ARG A 122 -3.76 -14.92 -2.68
C ARG A 122 -3.78 -15.22 -1.19
N ILE A 123 -4.80 -15.92 -0.72
CA ILE A 123 -4.82 -16.38 0.68
C ILE A 123 -3.87 -17.58 0.76
N ASN A 124 -2.80 -17.44 1.54
CA ASN A 124 -1.92 -18.57 1.89
C ASN A 124 -2.43 -19.17 3.23
N PRO A 125 -2.83 -20.45 3.26
CA PRO A 125 -3.40 -21.07 4.47
C PRO A 125 -2.44 -21.10 5.68
N LYS A 126 -1.12 -20.99 5.48
CA LYS A 126 -0.13 -20.95 6.58
C LYS A 126 -0.09 -19.62 7.34
N ASP A 127 -0.88 -18.67 6.88
CA ASP A 127 -0.58 -17.26 6.98
C ASP A 127 -1.82 -16.48 7.45
N ASP A 128 -3.00 -17.10 7.42
CA ASP A 128 -4.26 -16.45 7.69
C ASP A 128 -4.95 -16.94 8.97
N ASN A 129 -5.01 -16.07 9.98
CA ASN A 129 -5.91 -16.20 11.14
C ASN A 129 -7.01 -15.10 11.13
N SER A 130 -7.12 -14.28 10.07
CA SER A 130 -8.01 -13.10 10.06
C SER A 130 -9.04 -13.09 8.93
N VAL A 131 -9.00 -14.00 7.97
CA VAL A 131 -10.04 -14.16 6.94
C VAL A 131 -10.50 -15.61 6.89
N VAL A 132 -11.36 -15.99 7.86
CA VAL A 132 -12.24 -17.15 7.68
C VAL A 132 -12.99 -16.96 6.37
N ALA A 133 -12.79 -17.93 5.50
CA ALA A 133 -13.37 -18.06 4.19
C ALA A 133 -14.88 -17.82 4.21
N GLU A 134 -15.35 -16.91 3.37
CA GLU A 134 -16.67 -17.08 2.78
C GLU A 134 -16.52 -17.11 1.26
N LYS A 135 -16.87 -18.29 0.74
CA LYS A 135 -17.22 -18.52 -0.65
C LYS A 135 -18.09 -17.38 -1.15
N LEU A 136 -17.66 -16.77 -2.26
CA LEU A 136 -18.59 -16.11 -3.17
C LEU A 136 -19.65 -17.16 -3.57
N ALA A 137 -20.88 -16.96 -3.09
CA ALA A 137 -22.09 -17.56 -3.61
C ALA A 137 -22.90 -16.45 -4.27
#